data_AF-A0A9D1W0S6-F1
#
_entry.id   AF-A0A9D1W0S6-F1
#
_cell.length_a   1.000
_cell.length_b   1.000
_cell.length_c   1.000
_cell.angle_alpha   90.00
_cell.angle_beta   90.00
_cell.angle_gamma   90.00
#
_symmetry.space_group_name_H-M   'P 1'
#
loop_
_entity.id
_entity.type
_entity.pdbx_description
1 polymer ?
#
loop_
_entity_poly.entity_id
_entity_poly.type
_entity_poly.pdbx_seq_one_letter_code
_entity_poly.pdbx_strand_id
1 'polypeptide(L)' 'MLYKKYFRTTFLADVIAARIQRAEELLLSGSESIAAVAERCGYENAEHFYRQFKAVTGKTPRAFREGGAPLK' A
#
# COMPACT_ATOMS: atom_id res chain seq x y z
N MET A 1 -4.18 -12.02 -23.18
CA MET A 1 -3.51 -10.87 -22.56
C MET A 1 -2.03 -11.19 -22.35
N LEU A 2 -1.13 -10.44 -22.97
CA LEU A 2 0.31 -10.73 -23.08
C LEU A 2 1.06 -10.74 -21.73
N TYR A 3 0.61 -9.96 -20.75
CA TYR A 3 1.30 -9.74 -19.47
C TYR A 3 1.31 -10.96 -18.52
N LYS A 4 0.18 -11.69 -18.46
CA LYS A 4 0.05 -12.93 -17.65
C LYS A 4 1.00 -14.03 -18.11
N LYS A 5 1.44 -13.97 -19.38
CA LYS A 5 2.30 -14.97 -20.03
C LYS A 5 3.77 -14.83 -19.64
N TYR A 6 4.21 -13.66 -19.19
CA TYR A 6 5.62 -13.39 -18.85
C TYR A 6 5.85 -13.19 -17.34
N PHE A 7 4.94 -12.52 -16.63
CA PHE A 7 5.22 -12.09 -15.25
C PHE A 7 4.54 -12.94 -14.17
N ARG A 8 3.70 -13.94 -14.53
CA ARG A 8 2.83 -14.71 -13.60
C ARG A 8 1.90 -13.85 -12.70
N THR A 9 2.00 -12.53 -12.76
CA THR A 9 1.14 -11.51 -12.15
C THR A 9 0.43 -10.70 -13.26
N THR A 10 -0.52 -9.87 -12.86
CA THR A 10 -1.10 -8.84 -13.74
C THR A 10 -0.38 -7.51 -13.49
N PHE A 11 -0.18 -6.70 -14.53
CA PHE A 11 0.39 -5.34 -14.41
C PHE A 11 -0.23 -4.53 -13.27
N LEU A 12 -1.54 -4.68 -13.07
CA LEU A 12 -2.26 -4.03 -11.99
C LEU A 12 -1.79 -4.47 -10.59
N ALA A 13 -1.47 -5.76 -10.40
CA ALA A 13 -0.96 -6.27 -9.13
C ALA A 13 0.42 -5.69 -8.80
N ASP A 14 1.31 -5.56 -9.79
CA ASP A 14 2.64 -4.96 -9.59
C ASP A 14 2.54 -3.47 -9.24
N VAL A 15 1.65 -2.73 -9.90
CA VAL A 15 1.36 -1.33 -9.55
C VAL A 15 0.82 -1.21 -8.14
N ILE A 16 -0.11 -2.09 -7.75
CA ILE A 16 -0.65 -2.11 -6.39
C ILE A 16 0.48 -2.39 -5.38
N ALA A 17 1.33 -3.40 -5.62
CA ALA A 17 2.43 -3.73 -4.73
C ALA A 17 3.40 -2.55 -4.55
N ALA A 18 3.78 -1.87 -5.63
CA ALA A 18 4.65 -0.70 -5.58
C ALA A 18 4.01 0.47 -4.79
N ARG A 19 2.71 0.72 -4.98
CA ARG A 19 1.97 1.74 -4.22
C ARG A 19 1.93 1.43 -2.72
N ILE A 20 1.67 0.16 -2.36
CA ILE A 20 1.63 -0.26 -0.96
C ILE A 20 3.01 -0.18 -0.31
N GLN A 21 4.07 -0.60 -1.00
CA GLN A 21 5.44 -0.49 -0.48
C GLN A 21 5.79 0.98 -0.16
N ARG A 22 5.45 1.91 -1.05
CA ARG A 22 5.65 3.34 -0.79
C ARG A 22 4.79 3.83 0.38
N ALA A 23 3.56 3.35 0.52
CA ALA A 23 2.72 3.70 1.65
C ALA A 23 3.32 3.20 2.98
N GLU A 24 3.90 2.00 3.02
CA GLU A 24 4.58 1.48 4.23
C GLU A 24 5.72 2.41 4.67
N GLU A 25 6.58 2.84 3.75
CA GLU A 25 7.67 3.80 4.02
C GLU A 25 7.16 5.10 4.64
N LEU A 26 6.10 5.68 4.06
CA LEU A 26 5.50 6.93 4.51
C LEU A 26 4.74 6.79 5.84
N LEU A 27 4.16 5.62 6.10
CA LEU A 27 3.50 5.34 7.38
C LEU A 27 4.53 5.19 8.50
N LEU A 28 5.69 4.60 8.21
CA LEU A 28 6.79 4.41 9.17
C LEU A 28 7.52 5.72 9.48
N SER A 29 7.61 6.65 8.52
CA SER A 29 8.19 7.98 8.80
C SER A 29 7.34 8.81 9.76
N GLY A 30 6.04 8.51 9.90
CA GLY A 30 5.13 9.13 10.87
C GLY A 30 4.83 10.62 10.63
N SER A 31 5.35 11.21 9.56
CA SER A 31 5.29 12.66 9.30
C SER A 31 3.96 13.16 8.75
N GLU A 32 3.16 12.28 8.14
CA GLU A 32 1.98 12.65 7.37
C GLU A 32 0.71 11.98 7.89
N SER A 33 -0.46 12.56 7.62
CA SER A 33 -1.74 11.91 7.89
C SER A 33 -1.95 10.70 6.98
N ILE A 34 -2.76 9.72 7.39
CA ILE A 34 -3.05 8.53 6.56
C ILE A 34 -3.71 8.94 5.22
N ALA A 35 -4.52 10.00 5.22
CA ALA A 35 -5.13 10.54 4.01
C ALA A 35 -4.08 11.11 3.03
N ALA A 36 -3.13 11.90 3.54
CA ALA A 36 -2.03 12.43 2.72
C ALA A 36 -1.16 11.30 2.14
N VAL A 37 -0.90 10.24 2.92
CA VAL A 37 -0.20 9.05 2.42
C VAL A 37 -0.97 8.38 1.27
N ALA A 38 -2.30 8.25 1.39
CA ALA A 38 -3.13 7.68 0.33
C ALA A 38 -3.04 8.49 -0.97
N GLU A 39 -3.15 9.82 -0.89
CA GLU A 39 -3.02 10.71 -2.05
C GLU A 39 -1.64 10.60 -2.71
N ARG A 40 -0.56 10.60 -1.91
CA ARG A 40 0.82 10.44 -2.42
C ARG A 40 1.08 9.08 -3.08
N CYS A 41 0.33 8.06 -2.70
CA CYS A 41 0.38 6.73 -3.31
C CYS A 41 -0.56 6.59 -4.52
N GLY A 42 -1.21 7.67 -4.96
CA GLY A 42 -2.07 7.69 -6.14
C GLY A 42 -3.46 7.10 -5.91
N TYR A 43 -3.98 7.19 -4.68
CA TYR A 43 -5.36 6.85 -4.37
C TYR A 43 -6.20 8.13 -4.27
N GLU A 44 -7.29 8.18 -5.02
CA GLU A 44 -8.24 9.30 -5.00
C GLU A 44 -9.09 9.33 -3.73
N ASN A 45 -9.27 8.18 -3.08
CA ASN A 45 -10.04 8.09 -1.85
C ASN A 45 -9.33 7.21 -0.82
N ALA A 46 -9.46 7.61 0.45
CA ALA A 46 -8.83 6.91 1.56
C ALA A 46 -9.42 5.51 1.76
N GLU A 47 -10.72 5.30 1.54
CA GLU A 47 -11.37 4.01 1.77
C GLU A 47 -10.82 2.89 0.88
N HIS A 48 -10.58 3.18 -0.40
CA HIS A 48 -9.96 2.29 -1.37
C HIS A 48 -8.53 1.97 -0.95
N PHE A 49 -7.76 2.99 -0.52
CA PHE A 49 -6.45 2.77 0.07
C PHE A 49 -6.50 1.85 1.29
N TYR A 50 -7.42 2.10 2.24
CA TYR A 50 -7.60 1.26 3.44
C TYR A 50 -7.86 -0.20 3.08
N ARG A 51 -8.79 -0.45 2.15
CA ARG A 51 -9.14 -1.81 1.71
C ARG A 51 -7.97 -2.49 1.02
N GLN A 52 -7.29 -1.79 0.10
CA GLN A 52 -6.17 -2.34 -0.66
C GLN A 52 -4.94 -2.58 0.21
N PHE A 53 -4.62 -1.65 1.11
CA PHE A 53 -3.51 -1.77 2.06
C PHE A 53 -3.74 -2.95 3.01
N LYS A 54 -4.95 -3.09 3.55
CA LYS A 54 -5.29 -4.24 4.40
C LYS A 54 -5.26 -5.56 3.63
N ALA A 55 -5.72 -5.58 2.39
CA ALA A 55 -5.69 -6.79 1.56
C ALA A 55 -4.25 -7.27 1.27
N VAL A 56 -3.30 -6.35 1.12
CA VAL A 56 -1.90 -6.67 0.80
C VAL A 56 -1.07 -6.93 2.06
N THR A 57 -1.21 -6.11 3.10
CA THR A 57 -0.36 -6.14 4.31
C THR A 57 -0.97 -6.94 5.47
N GLY A 58 -2.27 -7.25 5.39
CA GLY A 58 -3.04 -7.87 6.48
C GLY A 58 -3.43 -6.92 7.62
N LYS A 59 -2.92 -5.68 7.64
CA LYS A 59 -3.13 -4.69 8.70
C LYS A 59 -3.76 -3.42 8.15
N THR A 60 -4.47 -2.67 9.00
CA THR A 60 -4.90 -1.31 8.61
C THR A 60 -3.68 -0.38 8.60
N PRO A 61 -3.66 0.67 7.76
CA PRO A 61 -2.60 1.69 7.76
C PRO A 61 -2.30 2.26 9.15
N ARG A 62 -3.36 2.49 9.95
CA ARG A 62 -3.23 2.96 11.33
C ARG A 62 -2.54 1.93 12.23
N ALA A 63 -3.00 0.68 12.20
CA ALA A 63 -2.39 -0.39 12.99
C ALA A 63 -0.95 -0.67 12.54
N PHE A 64 -0.64 -0.49 11.25
CA PHE A 64 0.71 -0.60 10.73
C PHE A 64 1.63 0.49 11.26
N ARG A 65 1.14 1.75 11.31
CA ARG A 65 1.86 2.89 11.89
C ARG A 65 2.07 2.75 13.40
N GLU A 66 1.02 2.40 14.14
CA GLU A 66 1.06 2.30 15.61
C GLU A 66 1.83 1.06 16.09
N GLY A 67 1.84 -0.02 15.30
CA GLY A 67 2.42 -1.29 15.70
C GLY A 67 3.93 -1.41 15.55
N GLY A 68 4.59 -0.48 14.84
CA GLY A 68 5.98 -0.66 14.38
C GLY A 68 6.10 -1.85 13.43
N ALA A 69 6.88 -1.72 12.35
CA ALA A 69 7.06 -2.81 11.40
C ALA A 69 7.51 -4.11 12.12
N PRO A 70 7.00 -5.29 11.74
CA PRO A 70 7.69 -6.52 12.12
C PRO A 70 9.09 -6.45 11.50
N LEU A 71 10.10 -6.47 12.35
CA LEU A 71 11.50 -6.63 11.96
C LEU A 71 11.58 -7.86 11.05
N LYS A 72 11.78 -7.63 9.74
CA LYS A 72 12.27 -8.66 8.83
C LYS A 72 13.76 -8.78 8.97
#